data_AF-A0A0D9A5J3-F1
#
_entry.id   AF-A0A0D9A5J3-F1
#
_cell.length_a   1.000
_cell.length_b   1.000
_cell.length_c   1.000
_cell.angle_alpha   90.00
_cell.angle_beta   90.00
_cell.angle_gamma   90.00
#
_symmetry.space_group_name_H-M   'P 1'
#
loop_
_entity.id
_entity.type
_entity.pdbx_description
1 polymer ?
#
loop_
_entity_poly.entity_id
_entity_poly.type
_entity_poly.pdbx_seq_one_letter_code
_entity_poly.pdbx_strand_id
1 'polypeptide(L)'
;SVDGPVSVLNFTIGANTYTAGTTATIANVGTLVIGANGAYTFTPAANYNGSVPVVSYTVTDGSGSNVTSTLNISVTPVDDSFTDASERVSTREDAAGNGSVLTGTSSVDGP
;
A
#
# COMPACT_ATOMS: atom_id res chain seq x y z
N SER A 1 7.79 22.76 33.68
CA SER A 1 8.56 22.06 32.66
C SER A 1 9.09 23.10 31.69
N VAL A 2 10.36 23.03 31.29
CA VAL A 2 10.88 23.85 30.17
C VAL A 2 10.63 23.19 28.81
N ASP A 3 10.06 21.98 28.83
CA ASP A 3 9.78 21.18 27.65
C ASP A 3 8.34 21.43 27.19
N GLY A 4 8.20 21.66 25.88
CA GLY A 4 6.92 21.76 25.19
C GLY A 4 6.30 20.38 24.92
N PRO A 5 5.15 20.34 24.24
CA PRO A 5 4.53 19.08 23.84
C PRO A 5 5.39 18.35 22.79
N VAL A 6 5.41 17.01 22.88
CA VAL A 6 6.09 16.16 21.89
C VAL A 6 5.40 16.28 20.53
N SER A 7 6.19 16.44 19.47
CA SER A 7 5.72 16.50 18.09
C SER A 7 6.70 15.86 17.10
N VAL A 8 6.16 15.38 15.97
CA VAL A 8 6.97 14.92 14.83
C VAL A 8 7.36 16.12 13.97
N LEU A 9 8.64 16.23 13.64
CA LEU A 9 9.18 17.28 12.77
C LEU A 9 9.16 16.86 11.30
N ASN A 10 9.71 15.68 11.02
CA ASN A 10 9.88 15.16 9.69
C ASN A 10 9.99 13.63 9.71
N PHE A 11 9.86 13.04 8.54
CA PHE A 11 10.08 11.63 8.30
C PHE A 11 10.81 11.40 6.98
N THR A 12 11.58 10.32 6.90
CA THR A 12 12.43 9.96 5.78
C THR A 12 12.05 8.57 5.25
N ILE A 13 11.93 8.46 3.93
CA ILE A 13 11.71 7.21 3.21
C ILE A 13 12.76 7.11 2.11
N GLY A 14 13.68 6.14 2.24
CA GLY A 14 14.85 6.07 1.37
C GLY A 14 15.71 7.33 1.50
N ALA A 15 15.94 8.04 0.38
CA ALA A 15 16.71 9.29 0.36
C ALA A 15 15.85 10.56 0.54
N ASN A 16 14.52 10.41 0.59
CA ASN A 16 13.59 11.55 0.59
C ASN A 16 13.13 11.88 2.01
N THR A 17 13.23 13.15 2.40
CA THR A 17 12.71 13.67 3.69
C THR A 17 11.49 14.54 3.46
N TYR A 18 10.48 14.35 4.30
CA TYR A 18 9.19 15.01 4.26
C TYR A 18 8.91 15.69 5.59
N THR A 19 8.41 16.92 5.57
CA THR A 19 7.89 17.59 6.78
C THR A 19 6.62 16.89 7.25
N ALA A 20 6.42 16.80 8.57
CA ALA A 20 5.19 16.27 9.13
C ALA A 20 3.94 16.98 8.56
N GLY A 21 2.90 16.21 8.26
CA GLY A 21 1.68 16.65 7.58
C GLY A 21 1.74 16.60 6.06
N THR A 22 2.91 16.38 5.46
CA THR A 22 3.05 16.25 4.00
C THR A 22 2.76 14.82 3.55
N THR A 23 2.23 14.66 2.33
CA THR A 23 2.07 13.35 1.70
C THR A 23 3.37 12.92 1.02
N ALA A 24 3.88 11.75 1.42
CA ALA A 24 4.94 11.04 0.71
C ALA A 24 4.33 10.00 -0.24
N THR A 25 4.73 10.03 -1.51
CA THR A 25 4.32 9.02 -2.50
C THR A 25 5.46 8.02 -2.68
N ILE A 26 5.16 6.74 -2.50
CA ILE A 26 6.08 5.63 -2.71
C ILE A 26 5.62 4.90 -3.97
N ALA A 27 6.41 5.00 -5.04
CA ALA A 27 6.06 4.46 -6.36
C ALA A 27 5.70 2.96 -6.27
N ASN A 28 4.53 2.60 -6.82
CA ASN A 28 3.98 1.24 -6.82
C ASN A 28 3.72 0.61 -5.43
N VAL A 29 3.75 1.41 -4.35
CA VAL A 29 3.57 0.92 -2.97
C VAL A 29 2.40 1.61 -2.28
N GLY A 30 2.31 2.95 -2.36
CA GLY A 30 1.24 3.70 -1.70
C GLY A 30 1.64 5.11 -1.29
N THR A 31 0.81 5.75 -0.47
CA THR A 31 1.06 7.08 0.11
C THR A 31 1.11 7.04 1.63
N LEU A 32 2.01 7.81 2.23
CA LEU A 32 2.13 7.96 3.69
C LEU A 32 2.01 9.43 4.09
N VAL A 33 1.23 9.71 5.13
CA VAL A 33 1.21 10.98 5.85
C VAL A 33 1.52 10.70 7.32
N ILE A 34 2.46 11.42 7.92
CA ILE A 34 2.69 11.44 9.37
C ILE A 34 2.44 12.86 9.87
N GLY A 35 1.42 13.06 10.70
CA GLY A 35 1.08 14.35 11.29
C GLY A 35 2.03 14.73 12.42
N ALA A 36 2.13 16.03 12.71
CA ALA A 36 2.97 16.54 13.81
C ALA A 36 2.54 15.99 15.18
N ASN A 37 1.28 15.57 15.32
CA ASN A 37 0.73 14.93 16.52
C ASN A 37 1.08 13.42 16.62
N GLY A 38 1.82 12.87 15.67
CA GLY A 38 2.21 11.45 15.62
C GLY A 38 1.18 10.52 14.98
N ALA A 39 -0.02 10.99 14.65
CA ALA A 39 -0.97 10.19 13.89
C ALA A 39 -0.45 9.99 12.46
N TYR A 40 -0.59 8.78 11.92
CA TYR A 40 -0.20 8.50 10.54
C TYR A 40 -1.32 7.82 9.76
N THR A 41 -1.29 7.97 8.44
CA THR A 41 -2.16 7.26 7.51
C THR A 41 -1.31 6.73 6.37
N PHE A 42 -1.32 5.42 6.20
CA PHE A 42 -0.76 4.76 5.03
C PHE A 42 -1.89 4.24 4.15
N THR A 43 -1.88 4.60 2.87
CA THR A 43 -2.83 4.11 1.87
C THR A 43 -2.04 3.31 0.84
N PRO A 44 -2.14 1.97 0.85
CA PRO A 44 -1.49 1.13 -0.15
C PRO A 44 -1.96 1.50 -1.57
N ALA A 45 -1.08 1.29 -2.56
CA ALA A 45 -1.50 1.24 -3.95
C ALA A 45 -2.45 0.04 -4.15
N ALA A 46 -3.35 0.13 -5.14
CA ALA A 46 -4.22 -0.98 -5.49
C ALA A 46 -3.39 -2.25 -5.76
N ASN A 47 -3.83 -3.37 -5.20
CA ASN A 47 -3.22 -4.71 -5.34
C ASN A 47 -1.76 -4.78 -4.85
N TYR A 48 -1.28 -3.79 -4.09
CA TYR A 48 0.02 -3.88 -3.45
C TYR A 48 -0.08 -4.70 -2.15
N ASN A 49 0.73 -5.75 -2.07
CA ASN A 49 0.98 -6.51 -0.85
C ASN A 49 2.49 -6.66 -0.66
N GLY A 50 2.94 -6.68 0.59
CA GLY A 50 4.35 -6.82 0.95
C GLY A 50 4.88 -5.74 1.89
N SER A 51 6.20 -5.68 2.01
CA SER A 51 6.91 -4.80 2.94
C SER A 51 7.11 -3.40 2.36
N VAL A 52 6.66 -2.39 3.10
CA VAL A 52 6.90 -0.98 2.79
C VAL A 52 8.35 -0.62 3.16
N PRO A 53 9.04 0.25 2.41
CA PRO A 53 10.34 0.77 2.82
C PRO A 53 10.32 1.33 4.24
N VAL A 54 11.37 1.05 5.03
CA VAL A 54 11.47 1.51 6.42
C VAL A 54 11.35 3.03 6.47
N VAL A 55 10.46 3.51 7.33
CA VAL A 55 10.27 4.94 7.57
C VAL A 55 11.03 5.32 8.82
N SER A 56 11.92 6.31 8.72
CA SER A 56 12.54 6.95 9.88
C SER A 56 11.80 8.24 10.19
N TYR A 57 11.57 8.58 11.46
CA TYR A 57 10.92 9.84 11.85
C TYR A 57 11.63 10.49 13.03
N THR A 58 11.63 11.81 13.04
CA THR A 58 12.28 12.62 14.08
C THR A 58 11.25 13.37 14.90
N VAL A 59 11.32 13.21 16.23
CA VAL A 59 10.46 13.87 17.22
C VAL A 59 11.24 14.87 18.07
N THR A 60 10.54 15.87 18.57
CA THR A 60 11.06 16.90 19.49
C THR A 60 10.01 17.20 20.55
N ASP A 61 10.43 17.55 21.76
CA ASP A 61 9.60 18.18 22.79
C ASP A 61 9.83 19.70 22.86
N GLY A 62 10.53 20.27 21.88
CA GLY A 62 10.85 21.69 21.84
C GLY A 62 12.01 22.10 22.76
N SER A 63 12.65 21.13 23.43
CA SER A 63 13.88 21.34 24.18
C SER A 63 14.89 20.23 23.83
N GLY A 64 16.15 20.42 24.24
CA GLY A 64 17.18 19.38 24.08
C GLY A 64 17.40 18.89 22.65
N SER A 65 17.79 17.62 22.54
CA SER A 65 18.10 16.96 21.27
C SER A 65 16.87 16.24 20.73
N ASN A 66 16.65 16.36 19.43
CA ASN A 66 15.63 15.56 18.74
C ASN A 66 15.98 14.07 18.78
N VAL A 67 14.95 13.23 18.81
CA VAL A 67 15.08 11.77 18.82
C VAL A 67 14.58 11.21 17.50
N THR A 68 15.29 10.22 16.95
CA THR A 68 14.89 9.52 15.74
C THR A 68 14.44 8.10 16.06
N SER A 69 13.40 7.63 15.39
CA SER A 69 12.82 6.29 15.55
C SER A 69 12.30 5.76 14.22
N THR A 70 11.88 4.48 14.17
CA THR A 70 11.43 3.84 12.93
C THR A 70 9.97 3.37 13.00
N LEU A 71 9.31 3.38 11.85
CA LEU A 71 7.99 2.80 11.60
C LEU A 71 8.13 1.75 10.49
N ASN A 72 7.73 0.52 10.80
CA ASN A 72 7.75 -0.61 9.87
C ASN A 72 6.30 -0.97 9.53
N ILE A 73 5.99 -1.04 8.23
CA ILE A 73 4.65 -1.32 7.71
C ILE A 73 4.74 -2.52 6.77
N SER A 74 3.81 -3.47 6.91
CA SER A 74 3.58 -4.54 5.96
C SER A 74 2.11 -4.56 5.55
N VAL A 75 1.87 -4.81 4.26
CA VAL A 75 0.53 -4.97 3.70
C VAL A 75 0.29 -6.46 3.46
N THR A 76 -0.66 -7.04 4.20
CA THR A 76 -1.10 -8.41 3.96
C THR A 76 -1.98 -8.45 2.71
N PRO A 77 -1.80 -9.45 1.83
CA PRO A 77 -2.70 -9.61 0.70
C PRO A 77 -4.13 -9.86 1.20
N VAL A 78 -5.10 -9.34 0.45
CA VAL A 78 -6.50 -9.74 0.54
C VAL A 78 -6.76 -10.58 -0.70
N ASP A 79 -7.35 -11.77 -0.52
CA ASP A 79 -7.75 -12.63 -1.62
C ASP A 79 -8.85 -11.95 -2.41
N ASP A 80 -8.59 -11.62 -3.67
CA ASP A 80 -9.58 -11.00 -4.54
C ASP A 80 -10.23 -12.07 -5.43
N SER A 81 -11.55 -12.24 -5.29
CA SER A 81 -12.28 -13.28 -6.01
C SER A 81 -12.12 -13.17 -7.53
N PHE A 82 -11.93 -14.31 -8.20
CA PHE A 82 -12.05 -14.36 -9.66
C PHE A 82 -13.52 -14.46 -10.10
N THR A 83 -13.78 -14.08 -11.34
CA THR A 83 -15.08 -14.28 -12.01
C THR A 83 -14.90 -15.14 -13.25
N ASP A 84 -15.87 -15.99 -13.52
CA ASP A 84 -15.95 -16.83 -14.72
C ASP A 84 -17.34 -16.74 -15.35
N ALA A 85 -17.40 -16.73 -16.68
CA ALA A 85 -18.64 -16.56 -17.44
C ALA A 85 -19.05 -17.87 -18.09
N SER A 86 -20.33 -18.24 -18.00
CA SER A 86 -20.81 -19.48 -18.62
C SER A 86 -20.69 -19.44 -20.14
N GLU A 87 -20.09 -20.48 -20.73
CA GLU A 87 -20.05 -20.62 -22.18
C GLU A 87 -21.26 -21.35 -22.75
N ARG A 88 -21.66 -20.91 -23.95
CA ARG A 88 -22.67 -21.59 -24.76
C ARG A 88 -22.07 -22.00 -26.09
N VAL A 89 -21.91 -23.30 -26.29
CA VAL A 89 -21.39 -23.90 -27.53
C VAL A 89 -22.50 -24.70 -28.21
N SER A 90 -22.61 -24.57 -29.52
CA SER A 90 -23.43 -25.45 -30.36
C SER A 90 -22.62 -25.88 -31.58
N THR A 91 -22.70 -27.17 -31.91
CA THR A 91 -22.13 -27.74 -33.14
C THR A 91 -23.21 -28.50 -33.89
N ARG A 92 -22.96 -28.77 -35.17
CA ARG A 92 -23.81 -29.69 -35.95
C ARG A 92 -23.57 -31.12 -35.47
N GLU A 93 -24.58 -31.97 -35.65
CA GLU A 93 -24.38 -33.41 -35.56
C GLU A 93 -23.19 -33.85 -36.42
N ASP A 94 -22.44 -34.81 -35.89
CA ASP A 94 -21.23 -35.39 -36.51
C ASP A 94 -20.11 -34.38 -36.83
N ALA A 95 -20.18 -33.16 -36.28
CA ALA A 95 -19.12 -32.15 -36.36
C ALA A 95 -18.53 -31.84 -34.98
N ALA A 96 -17.20 -31.79 -34.90
CA ALA A 96 -16.51 -31.43 -33.67
C ALA A 96 -16.83 -29.99 -33.24
N GLY A 97 -17.28 -29.82 -32.00
CA GLY A 97 -17.37 -28.51 -31.34
C GLY A 97 -16.05 -28.18 -30.65
N ASN A 98 -15.51 -26.99 -30.90
CA ASN A 98 -14.32 -26.49 -30.23
C ASN A 98 -14.67 -25.23 -29.43
N GLY A 99 -14.01 -25.04 -28.29
CA GLY A 99 -14.21 -23.88 -27.42
C GLY A 99 -13.18 -23.87 -26.28
N SER A 100 -13.23 -22.82 -25.47
CA SER A 100 -12.46 -22.69 -24.24
C SER A 100 -13.42 -22.40 -23.09
N VAL A 101 -13.22 -23.10 -21.97
CA VAL A 101 -13.95 -22.91 -20.69
C VAL A 101 -13.34 -21.80 -19.82
N LEU A 102 -12.41 -21.04 -20.38
CA LEU A 102 -11.79 -19.91 -19.70
C LEU A 102 -12.19 -18.59 -20.37
N THR A 103 -13.22 -18.61 -21.23
CA THR A 103 -13.59 -17.43 -21.99
C THR A 103 -14.35 -16.47 -21.08
N GLY A 104 -13.78 -15.30 -20.81
CA GLY A 104 -14.37 -14.34 -19.88
C GLY A 104 -13.98 -14.58 -18.43
N THR A 105 -12.98 -15.42 -18.17
CA THR A 105 -12.31 -15.47 -16.86
C THR A 105 -11.53 -14.20 -16.60
N SER A 106 -11.66 -13.66 -15.39
CA SER A 106 -10.79 -12.60 -14.90
C SER A 106 -10.45 -12.81 -13.42
N SER A 107 -9.16 -12.69 -13.10
CA SER A 107 -8.62 -12.65 -11.74
C SER A 107 -7.82 -11.36 -11.60
N VAL A 108 -7.98 -10.65 -10.49
CA VAL A 108 -7.16 -9.46 -10.20
C VAL A 108 -5.84 -9.81 -9.50
N ASP A 109 -5.73 -11.03 -8.96
CA ASP A 109 -4.51 -11.60 -8.37
C ASP A 109 -3.60 -12.30 -9.41
N GLY A 110 -3.99 -12.25 -10.69
CA GLY A 110 -3.28 -12.93 -11.77
C GLY A 110 -3.59 -14.43 -11.87
N PRO A 111 -3.00 -15.13 -12.86
CA PRO A 111 -3.12 -16.58 -13.05
C PRO A 111 -2.18 -17.39 -12.14
#